data_AF-A0A1S5T4X7-F1
#
_entry.id   AF-A0A1S5T4X7-F1
#
_cell.length_a   1.000
_cell.length_b   1.000
_cell.length_c   1.000
_cell.angle_alpha   90.00
_cell.angle_beta   90.00
_cell.angle_gamma   90.00
#
_symmetry.space_group_name_H-M   'P 1'
#
loop_
_entity.id
_entity.type
_entity.pdbx_description
1 polymer ?
#
loop_
_entity_poly.entity_id
_entity_poly.type
_entity_poly.pdbx_seq_one_letter_code
_entity_poly.pdbx_strand_id
1 'polypeptide(L)'
;MGIYISLLMHLSNFRLFQYIEGANLNWSRIAMTKPVLTSIVPDAGPLHSSAYFVRLYLPSKFQASPPLPLLELNLEPVRWESRCTAVRKFSGFARDSNVVKEAEKLAISLSRSSWANSTDLLGKNAYSIAQYNSPFRKFRRVNEVWVDVDGSQAPGCESQESIAVY
;
A
#
# COMPACT_ATOMS: atom_id res chain seq x y z
N MET A 1 -1.79 -12.08 4.16
CA MET A 1 -2.75 -11.19 4.87
C MET A 1 -2.06 -10.60 6.09
N GLY A 2 -2.32 -9.33 6.43
CA GLY A 2 -1.80 -8.70 7.64
C GLY A 2 -2.38 -7.31 7.89
N ILE A 3 -2.26 -6.80 9.12
CA ILE A 3 -2.72 -5.48 9.53
C ILE A 3 -1.70 -4.42 9.15
N TYR A 4 -2.22 -3.34 8.57
CA TYR A 4 -1.52 -2.12 8.26
C TYR A 4 -2.16 -0.97 9.02
N ILE A 5 -1.36 0.00 9.46
CA ILE A 5 -1.91 1.27 9.93
C ILE A 5 -2.06 2.20 8.72
N SER A 6 -3.25 2.77 8.52
CA SER A 6 -3.64 3.52 7.33
C SER A 6 -3.98 4.97 7.66
N LEU A 7 -3.58 5.88 6.77
CA LEU A 7 -3.93 7.30 6.79
C LEU A 7 -4.51 7.69 5.43
N LEU A 8 -5.67 8.34 5.41
CA LEU A 8 -6.13 9.08 4.23
C LEU A 8 -5.39 10.42 4.16
N MET A 9 -4.54 10.58 3.16
CA MET A 9 -3.71 11.76 2.98
C MET A 9 -4.43 12.86 2.19
N HIS A 10 -4.59 14.01 2.85
CA HIS A 10 -4.52 15.34 2.23
C HIS A 10 -3.19 16.06 2.57
N LEU A 11 -2.45 15.64 3.63
CA LEU A 11 -1.14 16.18 4.06
C LEU A 11 -0.28 15.09 4.78
N SER A 12 1.04 15.38 4.89
CA SER A 12 2.24 14.55 5.21
C SER A 12 2.18 13.21 6.01
N ASN A 13 3.16 12.34 5.74
CA ASN A 13 3.48 11.06 6.42
C ASN A 13 3.85 11.17 7.92
N PHE A 14 3.80 12.37 8.51
CA PHE A 14 4.26 12.63 9.87
C PHE A 14 3.39 11.94 10.94
N ARG A 15 2.10 11.72 10.67
CA ARG A 15 1.15 11.06 11.61
C ARG A 15 1.50 9.59 11.84
N LEU A 16 1.83 8.86 10.77
CA LEU A 16 2.28 7.48 10.85
C LEU A 16 3.58 7.36 11.64
N PHE A 17 4.49 8.32 11.48
CA PHE A 17 5.73 8.37 12.25
C PHE A 17 5.47 8.60 13.75
N GLN A 18 4.61 9.56 14.11
CA GLN A 18 4.21 9.78 15.51
C GLN A 18 3.63 8.50 16.15
N TYR A 19 2.76 7.79 15.44
CA TYR A 19 2.17 6.55 15.91
C TYR A 19 3.21 5.50 16.28
N ILE A 20 4.19 5.24 15.39
CA ILE A 20 5.24 4.24 15.65
C ILE A 20 6.25 4.68 16.71
N GLU A 21 6.39 5.99 16.96
CA GLU A 21 7.24 6.54 18.02
C GLU A 21 6.56 6.56 19.40
N GLY A 22 5.30 6.12 19.50
CA GLY A 22 4.60 5.95 20.77
C GLY A 22 3.34 6.80 20.95
N ALA A 23 2.88 7.53 19.92
CA ALA A 23 1.59 8.21 19.95
C ALA A 23 0.43 7.22 19.71
N ASN A 24 0.29 6.27 20.62
CA ASN A 24 -0.76 5.26 20.71
C ASN A 24 -1.10 5.02 22.18
N LEU A 25 -2.27 4.45 22.47
CA LEU A 25 -2.79 4.30 23.84
C LEU A 25 -1.90 3.47 24.77
N ASN A 26 -0.95 2.72 24.22
CA ASN A 26 -0.04 1.87 24.99
C ASN A 26 1.38 2.44 25.06
N TRP A 27 1.62 3.67 24.58
CA TRP A 27 2.95 4.31 24.45
C TRP A 27 4.01 3.41 23.81
N SER A 28 3.56 2.47 22.97
CA SER A 28 4.40 1.40 22.45
C SER A 28 5.20 1.92 21.27
N ARG A 29 6.53 1.74 21.33
CA ARG A 29 7.38 1.96 20.17
C ARG A 29 7.30 0.77 19.21
N ILE A 30 7.03 1.06 17.94
CA ILE A 30 6.85 0.09 16.88
C ILE A 30 8.01 0.26 15.90
N ALA A 31 8.71 -0.83 15.60
CA ALA A 31 9.78 -0.77 14.61
C ALA A 31 9.22 -0.41 13.23
N MET A 32 9.85 0.58 12.58
CA MET A 32 9.56 0.97 11.20
C MET A 32 9.74 -0.24 10.27
N THR A 33 8.73 -0.55 9.47
CA THR A 33 8.80 -1.62 8.47
C THR A 33 8.92 -1.05 7.06
N LYS A 34 9.15 -1.94 6.09
CA LYS A 34 9.20 -1.62 4.67
C LYS A 34 8.34 -2.64 3.91
N PRO A 35 7.73 -2.23 2.78
CA PRO A 35 7.69 -0.87 2.25
C PRO A 35 6.66 0.02 2.97
N VAL A 36 6.80 1.34 2.81
CA VAL A 36 5.67 2.28 2.98
C VAL A 36 4.87 2.26 1.69
N LEU A 37 3.56 2.03 1.77
CA LEU A 37 2.71 1.83 0.61
C LEU A 37 1.73 3.00 0.46
N THR A 38 1.75 3.66 -0.70
CA THR A 38 0.81 4.75 -1.04
C THR A 38 -0.12 4.28 -2.15
N SER A 39 -1.41 4.12 -1.86
CA SER A 39 -2.43 3.78 -2.87
C SER A 39 -3.18 5.03 -3.32
N ILE A 40 -3.50 5.11 -4.61
CA ILE A 40 -4.23 6.22 -5.20
C ILE A 40 -5.67 5.79 -5.47
N VAL A 41 -6.63 6.59 -5.02
CA VAL A 41 -8.06 6.41 -5.28
C VAL A 41 -8.51 7.55 -6.19
N PRO A 42 -8.71 7.32 -7.49
CA PRO A 42 -9.24 8.34 -8.39
C PRO A 42 -10.63 8.78 -7.95
N ASP A 43 -10.96 10.04 -8.23
CA ASP A 43 -12.30 10.63 -8.06
C ASP A 43 -12.89 10.56 -6.64
N ALA A 44 -12.05 10.36 -5.62
CA ALA A 44 -12.47 10.21 -4.22
C ALA A 44 -12.43 11.51 -3.41
N GLY A 45 -11.88 12.59 -3.96
CA GLY A 45 -11.76 13.90 -3.32
C GLY A 45 -12.71 14.95 -3.91
N PRO A 46 -12.85 16.11 -3.24
CA PRO A 46 -13.64 17.23 -3.75
C PRO A 46 -13.17 17.65 -5.15
N LEU A 47 -14.09 18.13 -5.99
CA LEU A 47 -13.81 18.58 -7.36
C LEU A 47 -13.15 17.50 -8.24
N HIS A 48 -13.52 16.23 -8.06
CA HIS A 48 -12.97 15.09 -8.81
C HIS A 48 -11.46 14.91 -8.63
N SER A 49 -10.92 15.33 -7.49
CA SER A 49 -9.51 15.08 -7.15
C SER A 49 -9.31 13.65 -6.65
N SER A 50 -8.08 13.15 -6.76
CA SER A 50 -7.71 11.86 -6.20
C SER A 50 -7.51 11.94 -4.69
N ALA A 51 -7.84 10.87 -3.99
CA ALA A 51 -7.48 10.67 -2.59
C ALA A 51 -6.34 9.64 -2.48
N TYR A 52 -5.57 9.71 -1.39
CA TYR A 52 -4.40 8.85 -1.21
C TYR A 52 -4.48 8.12 0.13
N PHE A 53 -4.20 6.82 0.13
CA PHE A 53 -4.00 6.07 1.37
C PHE A 53 -2.53 5.75 1.56
N VAL A 54 -1.96 6.16 2.68
CA VAL A 54 -0.61 5.73 3.07
C VAL A 54 -0.72 4.70 4.17
N ARG A 55 -0.03 3.58 3.96
CA ARG A 55 -0.08 2.41 4.81
C ARG A 55 1.30 1.95 5.20
N LEU A 56 1.39 1.51 6.45
CA LEU A 56 2.59 0.88 7.00
C LEU A 56 2.25 -0.49 7.57
N TYR A 57 3.01 -1.50 7.19
CA TYR A 57 2.86 -2.85 7.72
C TYR A 57 3.28 -2.89 9.20
N LEU A 58 2.47 -3.50 10.07
CA LEU A 58 2.86 -3.65 11.47
C LEU A 58 3.75 -4.89 11.67
N PRO A 59 4.83 -4.83 12.47
CA PRO A 59 5.63 -6.02 12.80
C PRO A 59 4.78 -7.16 13.37
N SER A 60 5.21 -8.41 13.22
CA SER A 60 4.45 -9.61 13.63
C SER A 60 3.91 -9.56 15.06
N LYS A 61 4.67 -8.95 15.98
CA LYS A 61 4.26 -8.74 17.38
C LYS A 61 2.92 -7.99 17.53
N PHE A 62 2.61 -7.09 16.60
CA PHE A 62 1.42 -6.22 16.63
C PHE A 62 0.34 -6.63 15.62
N GLN A 63 0.53 -7.75 14.92
CA GLN A 63 -0.43 -8.25 13.92
C GLN A 63 -1.71 -8.80 14.55
N ALA A 64 -1.63 -9.40 15.75
CA ALA A 64 -2.81 -9.93 16.43
C ALA A 64 -3.62 -8.84 17.16
N SER A 65 -2.92 -7.88 17.76
CA SER A 65 -3.52 -6.77 18.51
C SER A 65 -2.69 -5.50 18.32
N PRO A 66 -3.03 -4.67 17.31
CA PRO A 66 -2.31 -3.44 17.04
C PRO A 66 -2.62 -2.39 18.13
N PRO A 67 -1.63 -1.62 18.62
CA PRO A 67 -1.89 -0.52 19.54
C PRO A 67 -2.85 0.50 18.91
N LEU A 68 -3.85 0.94 19.66
CA LEU A 68 -4.82 1.90 19.16
C LEU A 68 -4.16 3.29 19.02
N PRO A 69 -4.25 3.94 17.84
CA PRO A 69 -3.70 5.27 17.64
C PRO A 69 -4.46 6.31 18.48
N LEU A 70 -3.78 7.41 18.85
CA LEU A 70 -4.47 8.56 19.44
C LEU A 70 -5.45 9.17 18.42
N LEU A 71 -6.62 9.61 18.89
CA LEU A 71 -7.71 10.11 18.05
C LEU A 71 -7.26 11.25 17.13
N GLU A 72 -6.42 12.15 17.63
CA GLU A 72 -5.85 13.28 16.89
C GLU A 72 -5.02 12.90 15.67
N LEU A 73 -4.49 11.66 15.62
CA LEU A 73 -3.70 11.19 14.49
C LEU A 73 -4.56 10.83 13.27
N ASN A 74 -5.85 10.54 13.46
CA ASN A 74 -6.77 10.09 12.42
C ASN A 74 -6.22 8.90 11.62
N LEU A 75 -5.75 7.88 12.35
CA LEU A 75 -5.20 6.66 11.79
C LEU A 75 -6.12 5.48 12.12
N GLU A 76 -6.16 4.51 11.21
CA GLU A 76 -6.99 3.32 11.38
C GLU A 76 -6.19 2.05 11.09
N PRO A 77 -6.24 1.03 11.96
CA PRO A 77 -5.75 -0.29 11.63
C PRO A 77 -6.66 -0.91 10.55
N VAL A 78 -6.06 -1.33 9.45
CA VAL A 78 -6.74 -1.95 8.31
C VAL A 78 -6.17 -3.33 8.08
N ARG A 79 -7.04 -4.35 8.06
CA ARG A 79 -6.66 -5.70 7.66
C ARG A 79 -6.50 -5.72 6.14
N TRP A 80 -5.30 -6.07 5.68
CA TRP A 80 -5.01 -6.23 4.27
C TRP A 80 -5.08 -7.70 3.88
N GLU A 81 -6.11 -8.04 3.13
CA GLU A 81 -6.36 -9.39 2.63
C GLU A 81 -5.29 -9.86 1.64
N SER A 82 -5.20 -11.18 1.47
CA SER A 82 -4.32 -11.77 0.47
C SER A 82 -4.87 -11.44 -0.92
N ARG A 83 -3.96 -11.11 -1.85
CA ARG A 83 -4.32 -10.76 -3.22
C ARG A 83 -3.11 -10.95 -4.12
N CYS A 84 -3.38 -11.00 -5.41
CA CYS A 84 -2.37 -11.02 -6.44
C CYS A 84 -2.08 -9.62 -6.92
N THR A 85 -0.80 -9.27 -6.95
CA THR A 85 -0.34 -7.93 -7.29
C THR A 85 0.75 -8.06 -8.35
N ALA A 86 0.53 -7.45 -9.51
CA ALA A 86 1.56 -7.25 -10.51
C ALA A 86 2.48 -6.10 -10.08
N VAL A 87 3.79 -6.32 -10.19
CA VAL A 87 4.80 -5.41 -9.65
C VAL A 87 5.77 -4.97 -10.73
N ARG A 88 6.02 -3.66 -10.79
CA ARG A 88 7.12 -3.09 -11.59
C ARG A 88 8.10 -2.34 -10.69
N LYS A 89 9.34 -2.80 -10.67
CA LYS A 89 10.44 -2.17 -9.94
C LYS A 89 11.09 -1.03 -10.74
N PHE A 90 11.41 0.07 -10.08
CA PHE A 90 12.12 1.21 -10.66
C PHE A 90 13.07 1.87 -9.64
N SER A 91 14.03 2.64 -10.15
CA SER A 91 15.05 3.32 -9.35
C SER A 91 14.80 4.82 -9.21
N GLY A 92 15.55 5.49 -8.34
CA GLY A 92 15.46 6.93 -8.11
C GLY A 92 14.39 7.32 -7.09
N PHE A 93 14.03 8.60 -7.04
CA PHE A 93 12.95 9.10 -6.18
C PHE A 93 11.59 8.81 -6.83
N ALA A 94 10.62 8.36 -6.05
CA ALA A 94 9.23 8.28 -6.49
C ALA A 94 8.63 9.68 -6.45
N ARG A 95 8.42 10.28 -7.63
CA ARG A 95 7.79 11.59 -7.83
C ARG A 95 6.60 11.40 -8.76
N ASP A 96 5.58 12.25 -8.66
CA ASP A 96 4.36 12.08 -9.46
C ASP A 96 4.65 11.95 -10.96
N SER A 97 5.58 12.75 -11.48
CA SER A 97 5.95 12.76 -12.90
C SER A 97 6.65 11.49 -13.41
N ASN A 98 7.30 10.71 -12.55
CA ASN A 98 7.95 9.46 -12.97
C ASN A 98 7.17 8.21 -12.55
N VAL A 99 6.43 8.27 -11.44
CA VAL A 99 5.60 7.17 -10.99
C VAL A 99 4.52 6.87 -12.02
N VAL A 100 3.86 7.90 -12.56
CA VAL A 100 2.83 7.72 -13.60
C VAL A 100 3.42 7.00 -14.82
N LYS A 101 4.62 7.39 -15.27
CA LYS A 101 5.31 6.74 -16.40
C LYS A 101 5.65 5.28 -16.12
N GLU A 102 6.04 4.95 -14.89
CA GLU A 102 6.30 3.55 -14.52
C GLU A 102 4.99 2.75 -14.40
N ALA A 103 3.90 3.36 -13.94
CA ALA A 103 2.57 2.75 -13.94
C ALA A 103 2.07 2.47 -15.36
N GLU A 104 2.21 3.42 -16.29
CA GLU A 104 1.89 3.23 -17.71
C GLU A 104 2.67 2.07 -18.33
N LYS A 105 3.98 1.98 -18.05
CA LYS A 105 4.80 0.85 -18.54
C LYS A 105 4.32 -0.49 -17.97
N LEU A 106 3.88 -0.52 -16.71
CA LEU A 106 3.29 -1.72 -16.12
C LEU A 106 1.97 -2.08 -16.81
N ALA A 107 1.08 -1.11 -17.02
CA ALA A 107 -0.19 -1.31 -17.72
C ALA A 107 0.02 -1.86 -19.14
N ILE A 108 0.93 -1.29 -19.93
CA ILE A 108 1.30 -1.79 -21.26
C ILE A 108 1.86 -3.22 -21.21
N SER A 109 2.62 -3.57 -20.17
CA SER A 109 3.15 -4.93 -20.01
C SER A 109 2.01 -5.92 -19.73
N LEU A 110 1.06 -5.54 -18.87
CA LEU A 110 -0.11 -6.36 -18.53
C LEU A 110 -1.03 -6.55 -19.75
N SER A 111 -1.30 -5.49 -20.51
CA SER A 111 -2.17 -5.54 -21.69
C SER A 111 -1.64 -6.46 -22.82
N ARG A 112 -0.35 -6.80 -22.79
CA ARG A 112 0.31 -7.70 -23.74
C ARG A 112 0.52 -9.12 -23.21
N SER A 113 -0.08 -9.43 -22.06
CA SER A 113 0.04 -10.73 -21.39
C SER A 113 -1.34 -11.37 -21.19
N SER A 114 -1.39 -12.55 -20.60
CA SER A 114 -2.64 -13.20 -20.19
C SER A 114 -3.44 -12.38 -19.16
N TRP A 115 -2.84 -11.34 -18.58
CA TRP A 115 -3.43 -10.47 -17.56
C TRP A 115 -4.12 -9.22 -18.11
N ALA A 116 -4.31 -9.11 -19.43
CA ALA A 116 -4.82 -7.88 -20.05
C ALA A 116 -6.17 -7.41 -19.45
N ASN A 117 -7.04 -8.34 -19.05
CA ASN A 117 -8.37 -8.06 -18.51
C ASN A 117 -8.48 -8.26 -16.98
N SER A 118 -7.36 -8.48 -16.29
CA SER A 118 -7.39 -8.89 -14.87
C SER A 118 -7.40 -7.73 -13.87
N THR A 119 -7.24 -6.49 -14.35
CA THR A 119 -7.10 -5.29 -13.52
C THR A 119 -8.41 -4.52 -13.34
N ASP A 120 -9.29 -4.54 -14.35
CA ASP A 120 -10.60 -3.86 -14.33
C ASP A 120 -11.57 -4.42 -13.29
N LEU A 121 -11.28 -5.62 -12.76
CA LEU A 121 -12.21 -6.38 -11.90
C LEU A 121 -11.98 -6.17 -10.39
N LEU A 122 -10.90 -5.51 -9.97
CA LEU A 122 -10.37 -5.72 -8.61
C LEU A 122 -10.27 -4.52 -7.66
N GLY A 123 -10.61 -3.30 -8.05
CA GLY A 123 -10.62 -2.27 -7.03
C GLY A 123 -10.86 -0.83 -7.41
N LYS A 124 -11.17 -0.07 -6.37
CA LYS A 124 -11.33 1.39 -6.38
C LYS A 124 -10.01 2.15 -6.51
N ASN A 125 -8.86 1.48 -6.37
CA ASN A 125 -7.54 2.12 -6.42
C ASN A 125 -6.96 1.99 -7.83
N ALA A 126 -6.37 3.06 -8.37
CA ALA A 126 -5.71 3.02 -9.68
C ALA A 126 -4.41 2.20 -9.65
N TYR A 127 -3.53 2.50 -8.71
CA TYR A 127 -2.30 1.74 -8.44
C TYR A 127 -1.75 2.10 -7.05
N SER A 128 -0.75 1.35 -6.58
CA SER A 128 -0.02 1.65 -5.35
C SER A 128 1.49 1.79 -5.58
N ILE A 129 2.14 2.57 -4.73
CA ILE A 129 3.58 2.85 -4.78
C ILE A 129 4.21 2.30 -3.50
N ALA A 130 5.09 1.30 -3.64
CA ALA A 130 5.85 0.76 -2.52
C ALA A 130 7.24 1.41 -2.45
N GLN A 131 7.52 2.09 -1.35
CA GLN A 131 8.79 2.78 -1.10
C GLN A 131 9.57 2.08 0.02
N TYR A 132 10.74 1.54 -0.31
CA TYR A 132 11.55 0.74 0.61
C TYR A 132 12.64 1.55 1.33
N ASN A 133 12.89 2.78 0.89
CA ASN A 133 14.02 3.57 1.38
C ASN A 133 13.55 4.74 2.23
N SER A 134 14.34 5.03 3.27
CA SER A 134 14.19 6.26 4.06
C SER A 134 14.22 7.49 3.15
N PRO A 135 13.44 8.55 3.47
CA PRO A 135 13.46 9.81 2.72
C PRO A 135 14.86 10.43 2.64
N PHE A 136 15.73 10.16 3.62
CA PHE A 136 17.11 10.69 3.64
C PHE A 136 18.11 9.88 2.79
N ARG A 137 17.74 8.70 2.29
CA ARG A 137 18.60 7.88 1.44
C ARG A 137 18.61 8.41 0.01
N LYS A 138 19.74 8.93 -0.43
CA LYS A 138 19.92 9.54 -1.76
C LYS A 138 20.21 8.53 -2.89
N PHE A 139 21.04 7.51 -2.64
CA PHE A 139 21.50 6.57 -3.67
C PHE A 139 20.90 5.16 -3.52
N ARG A 140 20.92 4.40 -4.63
CA ARG A 140 20.45 2.99 -4.73
C ARG A 140 19.04 2.82 -4.16
N ARG A 141 18.15 3.76 -4.51
CA ARG A 141 16.73 3.68 -4.15
C ARG A 141 16.03 2.65 -5.02
N VAL A 142 15.17 1.86 -4.41
CA VAL A 142 14.28 0.89 -5.03
C VAL A 142 12.87 1.26 -4.61
N ASN A 143 12.02 1.47 -5.61
CA ASN A 143 10.59 1.59 -5.41
C ASN A 143 9.88 0.68 -6.41
N GLU A 144 8.61 0.42 -6.15
CA GLU A 144 7.79 -0.41 -7.00
C GLU A 144 6.42 0.23 -7.24
N VAL A 145 5.86 0.02 -8.43
CA VAL A 145 4.45 0.26 -8.75
C VAL A 145 3.72 -1.07 -8.71
N TRP A 146 2.59 -1.10 -8.02
CA TRP A 146 1.77 -2.27 -7.73
C TRP A 146 0.36 -2.07 -8.30
N VAL A 147 -0.16 -3.07 -9.00
CA VAL A 147 -1.55 -3.13 -9.46
C VAL A 147 -2.11 -4.50 -9.09
N ASP A 148 -3.30 -4.54 -8.49
CA ASP A 148 -3.94 -5.80 -8.13
C ASP A 148 -4.50 -6.48 -9.40
N VAL A 149 -4.32 -7.79 -9.52
CA VAL A 149 -4.70 -8.60 -10.68
C VAL A 149 -5.48 -9.84 -10.24
N ASP A 150 -6.46 -10.27 -11.04
CA ASP A 150 -7.32 -11.41 -10.69
C ASP A 150 -6.53 -12.72 -10.69
N GLY A 151 -6.15 -13.15 -9.48
CA GLY A 151 -5.35 -14.34 -9.25
C GLY A 151 -6.01 -15.66 -9.65
N SER A 152 -7.30 -15.66 -10.03
CA SER A 152 -8.04 -16.86 -10.46
C SER A 152 -7.35 -17.64 -11.60
N GLN A 153 -6.51 -16.97 -12.40
CA GLN A 153 -5.87 -17.56 -13.58
C GLN A 153 -4.38 -17.88 -13.42
N ALA A 154 -3.76 -17.74 -12.23
CA ALA A 154 -2.32 -17.92 -12.09
C ALA A 154 -1.86 -18.90 -11.00
N PRO A 155 -0.89 -19.79 -11.33
CA PRO A 155 -0.24 -20.65 -10.35
C PRO A 155 0.43 -19.82 -9.25
N GLY A 156 0.13 -20.13 -7.98
CA GLY A 156 0.65 -19.41 -6.81
C GLY A 156 -0.14 -18.15 -6.43
N CYS A 157 -1.25 -17.89 -7.13
CA CYS A 157 -2.12 -16.75 -6.94
C CYS A 157 -3.57 -17.12 -6.58
N GLU A 158 -3.81 -18.42 -6.36
CA GLU A 158 -5.08 -18.97 -5.91
C GLU A 158 -5.48 -18.32 -4.58
N SER A 159 -6.68 -17.74 -4.55
CA SER A 159 -7.29 -17.23 -3.33
C SER A 159 -7.38 -18.37 -2.33
N GLN A 160 -6.59 -18.31 -1.24
CA GLN A 160 -6.94 -19.05 -0.03
C GLN A 160 -8.23 -18.41 0.50
N GLU A 161 -9.37 -18.88 0.01
CA GLU A 161 -10.62 -18.79 0.75
C GLU A 161 -10.34 -19.48 2.09
N SER A 162 -10.10 -18.69 3.13
CA SER A 162 -10.16 -19.20 4.48
C SER A 162 -11.62 -19.57 4.72
N ILE A 163 -11.95 -20.84 4.46
CA ILE A 163 -13.14 -21.47 5.02
C ILE A 163 -13.01 -21.32 6.53
N ALA A 164 -13.74 -20.35 7.08
CA ALA A 164 -13.97 -20.30 8.51
C ALA A 164 -14.89 -21.48 8.84
N VAL A 165 -14.28 -22.60 9.25
CA VAL A 165 -15.00 -23.64 9.98
C VAL A 165 -15.19 -23.10 11.39
N TYR A 166 -16.45 -22.88 11.78
CA TYR A 166 -16.87 -22.55 13.14
C TYR A 166 -16.52 -23.67 14.12
#